data_AF-A0AAE1GKW8-F1
#
_entry.id   AF-A0AAE1GKW8-F1
#
_cell.length_a   1.000
_cell.length_b   1.000
_cell.length_c   1.000
_cell.angle_alpha   90.00
_cell.angle_beta   90.00
_cell.angle_gamma   90.00
#
_symmetry.space_group_name_H-M   'P 1'
#
loop_
_entity.id
_entity.type
_entity.pdbx_description
1 polymer ?
#
loop_
_entity_poly.entity_id
_entity_poly.type
_entity_poly.pdbx_seq_one_letter_code
_entity_poly.pdbx_strand_id
1 'polypeptide(L)'
;MDQDLKDSRAVAKRKFTRKVNLLREVHSQNDPMAVLQDIYSDILVQFKVMEEINEKLVKSLNSSDENYDKMIDELEIYITDVERVKNDAHAMISKPVSELPKLRVLR
;
A
#
# COMPACT_ATOMS: atom_id res chain seq x y z
N MET A 1 20.42 7.33 -7.68
CA MET A 1 20.13 6.71 -6.38
C MET A 1 18.72 7.04 -5.91
N ASP A 2 18.37 8.30 -5.62
CA ASP A 2 17.00 8.65 -5.20
C ASP A 2 15.95 8.41 -6.29
N GLN A 3 16.29 8.70 -7.55
CA GLN A 3 15.38 8.44 -8.67
C GLN A 3 15.09 6.93 -8.82
N ASP A 4 16.10 6.09 -8.68
CA ASP A 4 15.94 4.63 -8.78
C ASP A 4 15.05 4.08 -7.64
N LEU A 5 15.17 4.65 -6.44
CA LEU A 5 14.30 4.34 -5.30
C LEU A 5 12.87 4.81 -5.54
N LYS A 6 12.67 6.02 -6.09
CA LYS A 6 11.34 6.53 -6.45
C LYS A 6 10.68 5.67 -7.53
N ASP A 7 11.42 5.25 -8.54
CA ASP A 7 10.93 4.37 -9.61
C ASP A 7 10.60 2.98 -9.07
N SER A 8 11.45 2.43 -8.20
CA SER A 8 11.19 1.17 -7.49
C SER A 8 9.93 1.25 -6.63
N ARG A 9 9.74 2.36 -5.91
CA ARG A 9 8.53 2.63 -5.12
C ARG A 9 7.28 2.68 -6.01
N ALA A 10 7.36 3.34 -7.16
CA ALA A 10 6.26 3.40 -8.13
C ALA A 10 5.91 2.01 -8.71
N VAL A 11 6.91 1.16 -8.99
CA VAL A 11 6.71 -0.23 -9.40
C VAL A 11 6.00 -1.03 -8.31
N ALA A 12 6.47 -0.92 -7.06
CA ALA A 12 5.85 -1.60 -5.91
C ALA A 12 4.40 -1.13 -5.70
N LYS A 13 4.13 0.18 -5.80
CA LYS A 13 2.77 0.74 -5.74
C LYS A 13 1.86 0.13 -6.81
N ARG A 14 2.32 0.04 -8.07
CA ARG A 14 1.53 -0.58 -9.15
C ARG A 14 1.18 -2.04 -8.85
N LYS A 15 2.13 -2.82 -8.34
CA LYS A 15 1.90 -4.22 -7.94
C LYS A 15 0.90 -4.31 -6.79
N PHE A 16 1.06 -3.49 -5.76
CA PHE A 16 0.14 -3.39 -4.63
C PHE A 16 -1.29 -3.04 -5.08
N THR A 17 -1.45 -1.97 -5.86
CA THR A 17 -2.76 -1.55 -6.39
C THR A 17 -3.42 -2.65 -7.22
N ARG A 18 -2.65 -3.35 -8.07
CA ARG A 18 -3.18 -4.48 -8.85
C ARG A 18 -3.69 -5.60 -7.95
N LYS A 19 -2.98 -5.94 -6.87
CA LYS A 19 -3.40 -6.98 -5.91
C LYS A 19 -4.62 -6.56 -5.10
N VAL A 20 -4.69 -5.30 -4.66
CA VAL A 20 -5.90 -4.75 -4.01
C VAL A 20 -7.12 -4.82 -4.92
N ASN A 21 -6.96 -4.45 -6.20
CA ASN A 21 -8.06 -4.53 -7.16
C ASN A 21 -8.48 -5.97 -7.42
N LEU A 22 -7.52 -6.90 -7.54
CA LEU A 22 -7.80 -8.32 -7.65
C LEU A 22 -8.56 -8.85 -6.42
N LEU A 23 -8.16 -8.47 -5.20
CA LEU A 23 -8.86 -8.84 -3.98
C LEU A 23 -10.32 -8.39 -4.01
N ARG A 24 -10.57 -7.15 -4.45
CA ARG A 24 -11.92 -6.60 -4.57
C ARG A 24 -12.76 -7.37 -5.59
N GLU A 25 -12.16 -7.72 -6.72
CA GLU A 25 -12.81 -8.51 -7.77
C GLU A 25 -13.21 -9.89 -7.25
N VAL A 26 -12.28 -10.67 -6.70
CA VAL A 26 -12.57 -12.02 -6.18
C VAL A 26 -13.56 -11.99 -5.01
N HIS A 27 -13.47 -10.99 -4.14
CA HIS A 27 -14.42 -10.81 -3.05
C HIS A 27 -15.83 -10.52 -3.58
N SER A 28 -15.96 -9.70 -4.64
CA SER A 28 -17.27 -9.42 -5.26
C SER A 28 -17.87 -10.63 -5.99
N GLN A 29 -17.03 -11.56 -6.41
CA GLN A 29 -17.44 -12.83 -7.03
C GLN A 29 -17.79 -13.90 -5.97
N ASN A 30 -17.63 -13.59 -4.68
CA ASN A 30 -17.78 -14.54 -3.56
C ASN A 30 -16.85 -15.76 -3.68
N ASP A 31 -15.63 -15.54 -4.16
CA ASP A 31 -14.61 -16.58 -4.20
C ASP A 31 -14.29 -17.12 -2.79
N PRO A 32 -13.72 -18.34 -2.69
CA PRO A 32 -13.39 -18.94 -1.40
C PRO A 32 -12.45 -18.07 -0.57
N MET A 33 -12.67 -18.03 0.75
CA MET A 33 -11.86 -17.23 1.68
C MET A 33 -10.35 -17.52 1.56
N ALA A 34 -9.96 -18.76 1.26
CA ALA A 34 -8.56 -19.12 1.03
C ALA A 34 -7.93 -18.31 -0.12
N VAL A 35 -8.66 -18.08 -1.21
CA VAL A 35 -8.20 -17.27 -2.35
C VAL A 35 -8.00 -15.82 -1.93
N LEU A 36 -8.93 -15.28 -1.13
CA LEU A 36 -8.84 -13.91 -0.61
C LEU A 36 -7.63 -13.75 0.33
N GLN A 37 -7.37 -14.73 1.19
CA GLN A 37 -6.24 -14.75 2.11
C GLN A 37 -4.89 -14.85 1.38
N ASP A 38 -4.81 -15.64 0.32
CA ASP A 38 -3.62 -15.74 -0.52
C ASP A 38 -3.31 -14.41 -1.21
N ILE A 39 -4.32 -13.77 -1.80
CA ILE A 39 -4.16 -12.45 -2.42
C ILE A 39 -3.79 -11.39 -1.38
N TYR A 40 -4.39 -11.43 -0.19
CA TYR A 40 -4.03 -10.51 0.89
C TYR A 40 -2.59 -10.71 1.38
N SER A 41 -2.10 -11.94 1.42
CA SER A 41 -0.69 -12.23 1.72
C SER A 41 0.23 -11.58 0.69
N ASP A 42 -0.12 -11.61 -0.60
CA ASP A 42 0.61 -10.88 -1.63
C ASP A 42 0.56 -9.35 -1.44
N ILE A 43 -0.57 -8.79 -0.98
CA ILE A 43 -0.70 -7.37 -0.64
C ILE A 43 0.28 -7.01 0.48
N LEU A 44 0.40 -7.83 1.53
CA LEU A 44 1.35 -7.63 2.63
C LEU A 44 2.80 -7.64 2.15
N VAL A 45 3.16 -8.55 1.23
CA VAL A 45 4.50 -8.58 0.64
C VAL A 45 4.80 -7.27 -0.09
N GLN A 46 3.88 -6.79 -0.93
CA GLN A 46 4.10 -5.52 -1.65
C GLN A 46 4.09 -4.31 -0.73
N PHE A 47 3.29 -4.33 0.34
CA PHE A 47 3.29 -3.30 1.38
C PHE A 47 4.65 -3.19 2.05
N LYS A 48 5.20 -4.32 2.52
CA LYS A 48 6.53 -4.36 3.15
C LYS A 48 7.63 -3.85 2.23
N VAL A 49 7.60 -4.21 0.95
CA VAL A 49 8.55 -3.68 -0.06
C VAL A 49 8.45 -2.16 -0.16
N MET A 50 7.25 -1.58 -0.13
CA MET A 50 7.09 -0.12 -0.13
C MET A 50 7.59 0.52 1.16
N GLU A 51 7.35 -0.07 2.33
CA GLU A 51 7.89 0.40 3.62
C GLU A 51 9.42 0.45 3.57
N GLU A 52 10.07 -0.63 3.14
CA GLU A 52 11.53 -0.71 3.04
C GLU A 52 12.12 0.34 2.07
N ILE A 53 11.44 0.60 0.95
CA ILE A 53 11.86 1.65 0.00
C ILE A 53 11.64 3.03 0.60
N ASN A 54 10.52 3.25 1.30
CA ASN A 54 10.21 4.52 1.95
C ASN A 54 11.22 4.84 3.05
N GLU A 55 11.60 3.85 3.87
CA GLU A 55 12.64 3.99 4.89
C GLU A 55 14.00 4.35 4.27
N LYS A 56 14.36 3.74 3.13
CA LYS A 56 15.57 4.09 2.39
C LYS A 56 15.54 5.52 1.85
N LEU A 57 14.39 5.98 1.36
CA LEU A 57 14.21 7.36 0.90
C LEU A 57 14.34 8.34 2.06
N VAL A 58 13.74 8.06 3.23
CA VAL A 58 13.92 8.90 4.44
C VAL A 58 15.41 8.99 4.80
N LYS A 59 16.13 7.86 4.79
CA LYS A 59 17.56 7.81 5.12
C LYS A 59 18.45 8.51 4.09
N SER A 60 18.00 8.70 2.85
CA SER A 60 18.76 9.42 1.82
C SER A 60 18.56 10.93 1.85
N LEU A 61 17.56 11.43 2.60
CA LEU A 61 17.34 12.87 2.78
C LEU A 61 18.45 13.52 3.60
N ASN A 62 18.85 14.73 3.19
CA ASN A 62 19.80 15.55 3.93
C ASN A 62 19.04 16.56 4.81
N SER A 63 19.27 16.54 6.11
CA SER A 63 18.65 17.49 7.06
C SER A 63 19.04 18.96 6.83
N SER A 64 20.05 19.21 5.98
CA SER A 64 20.46 20.56 5.58
C SER A 64 19.69 21.08 4.37
N ASP A 65 18.84 20.26 3.71
CA ASP A 65 18.00 20.72 2.62
C ASP A 65 16.88 21.64 3.15
N GLU A 66 16.68 22.78 2.49
CA GLU A 66 15.62 23.76 2.84
C GLU A 66 14.20 23.15 2.79
N ASN A 67 14.04 22.02 2.10
CA ASN A 67 12.77 21.30 1.96
C ASN A 67 12.69 20.01 2.79
N TYR A 68 13.66 19.74 3.68
CA TYR A 68 13.75 18.46 4.41
C TYR A 68 12.44 18.05 5.10
N ASP A 69 11.87 18.94 5.92
CA ASP A 69 10.63 18.67 6.67
C ASP A 69 9.46 18.35 5.73
N LYS A 70 9.32 19.13 4.66
CA LYS A 70 8.29 18.90 3.65
C LYS A 70 8.46 17.54 2.96
N MET A 71 9.69 17.13 2.66
CA MET A 71 9.97 15.84 2.05
C MET A 71 9.65 14.69 3.01
N ILE A 72 9.96 14.84 4.30
CA ILE A 72 9.56 13.87 5.33
C ILE A 72 8.04 13.73 5.39
N ASP A 73 7.31 14.85 5.50
CA ASP A 73 5.84 14.87 5.53
C ASP A 73 5.24 14.16 4.31
N GLU A 74 5.76 14.42 3.11
CA GLU A 74 5.31 13.76 1.87
C GLU A 74 5.54 12.23 1.91
N LEU A 75 6.66 11.77 2.48
CA LEU A 75 6.96 10.35 2.65
C LEU A 75 6.07 9.67 3.71
N GLU A 76 5.73 10.38 4.79
CA GLU A 76 4.83 9.90 5.84
C GLU A 76 3.37 9.81 5.37
N ILE A 77 2.89 10.85 4.68
CA ILE A 77 1.56 10.85 4.05
C ILE A 77 1.44 9.69 3.06
N TYR A 78 2.48 9.49 2.23
CA TYR A 78 2.51 8.40 1.27
C TYR A 78 2.30 7.04 1.95
N ILE A 79 3.07 6.71 2.99
CA ILE A 79 2.98 5.38 3.60
C ILE A 79 1.67 5.20 4.38
N THR A 80 1.19 6.27 5.02
CA THR A 80 -0.09 6.29 5.73
C THR A 80 -1.26 5.98 4.79
N ASP A 81 -1.27 6.57 3.58
CA ASP A 81 -2.35 6.32 2.62
C ASP A 81 -2.33 4.90 2.06
N VAL A 82 -1.13 4.34 1.83
CA VAL A 82 -0.98 2.94 1.43
C VAL A 82 -1.45 2.00 2.55
N GLU A 83 -1.09 2.29 3.80
CA GLU A 83 -1.52 1.50 4.96
C GLU A 83 -3.04 1.50 5.13
N ARG A 84 -3.70 2.65 4.94
CA ARG A 84 -5.17 2.72 4.96
C ARG A 84 -5.79 1.73 3.97
N VAL A 85 -5.24 1.65 2.76
CA VAL A 85 -5.75 0.74 1.72
C VAL A 85 -5.47 -0.73 2.07
N LYS A 86 -4.33 -1.03 2.68
CA LYS A 86 -4.05 -2.38 3.24
C LYS A 86 -5.08 -2.74 4.31
N ASN A 87 -5.40 -1.82 5.21
CA ASN A 87 -6.36 -2.06 6.28
C ASN A 87 -7.80 -2.22 5.75
N ASP A 88 -8.17 -1.46 4.71
CA ASP A 88 -9.42 -1.66 3.99
C ASP A 88 -9.48 -3.07 3.39
N ALA A 89 -8.40 -3.52 2.74
CA ALA A 89 -8.30 -4.89 2.20
C ALA A 89 -8.38 -5.95 3.30
N HIS A 90 -7.76 -5.73 4.46
CA HIS A 90 -7.85 -6.61 5.61
C HIS A 90 -9.29 -6.73 6.13
N ALA A 91 -10.02 -5.61 6.22
CA ALA A 91 -11.41 -5.61 6.66
C ALA A 91 -12.27 -6.55 5.81
N MET A 92 -12.03 -6.61 4.49
CA MET A 92 -12.75 -7.49 3.55
C MET A 92 -12.61 -8.98 3.85
N ILE A 93 -11.50 -9.39 4.49
CA ILE A 93 -11.24 -10.79 4.82
C ILE A 93 -11.47 -11.11 6.31
N SER A 94 -11.60 -10.08 7.15
CA SER A 94 -11.77 -10.23 8.61
C SER A 94 -13.18 -9.97 9.09
N LYS A 95 -14.03 -9.31 8.30
CA LYS A 95 -15.40 -8.97 8.69
C LYS A 95 -16.43 -9.63 7.77
N PRO A 96 -17.61 -10.00 8.29
CA PRO A 96 -18.74 -10.35 7.44
C PRO A 96 -19.09 -9.17 6.50
N VAL A 97 -19.47 -9.48 5.26
CA VAL A 97 -19.71 -8.51 4.17
C VAL A 97 -20.63 -7.34 4.57
N SER A 98 -21.53 -7.57 5.54
CA SER A 98 -22.45 -6.57 6.10
C SER A 98 -21.78 -5.40 6.85
N GLU A 99 -20.48 -5.50 7.17
CA GLU A 99 -19.76 -4.52 8.02
C GLU A 99 -18.62 -3.79 7.30
N LEU A 100 -18.50 -3.93 5.98
CA LEU A 100 -17.41 -3.34 5.21
C LEU A 100 -17.66 -1.84 4.91
N PRO A 101 -16.70 -0.94 5.25
CA PRO A 101 -16.81 0.46 4.89
C PRO A 101 -16.75 0.67 3.37
N LYS A 102 -17.44 1.69 2.86
CA LYS A 102 -17.39 2.06 1.44
C LYS A 102 -15.95 2.45 1.06
N LEU A 103 -15.36 1.67 0.15
CA LEU A 103 -13.95 1.76 -0.24
C LEU A 103 -13.59 3.11 -0.88
N ARG A 104 -12.44 3.66 -0.49
CA ARG A 104 -11.83 4.79 -1.20
C ARG A 104 -11.06 4.30 -2.43
N VAL A 105 -11.19 5.06 -3.52
CA VAL A 105 -10.41 4.85 -4.74
C VAL A 105 -9.07 5.56 -4.55
N LEU A 106 -7.96 4.81 -4.58
CA LEU A 106 -6.63 5.38 -4.81
C LEU A 106 -6.63 5.99 -6.21
N ARG A 107 -6.62 7.32 -6.29
CA ARG A 107 -6.33 8.05 -7.52
C ARG A 107 -4.82 8.15 -7.72
#